data_AF-A0A9X1NNQ9-F1
#
_entry.id   AF-A0A9X1NNQ9-F1
#
_cell.length_a   1.000
_cell.length_b   1.000
_cell.length_c   1.000
_cell.angle_alpha   90.00
_cell.angle_beta   90.00
_cell.angle_gamma   90.00
#
_symmetry.space_group_name_H-M   'P 1'
#
loop_
_entity.id
_entity.type
_entity.pdbx_description
1 polymer ?
#
loop_
_entity_poly.entity_id
_entity_poly.type
_entity_poly.pdbx_seq_one_letter_code
_entity_poly.pdbx_strand_id
1 'polypeptide(L)'
;MAAGTFGLAFLSLAAPAGAASTSADDCTITDITPRQAVIGIEGKRVQFGVVTDCDGTRDLKWQVAGDLFPGSPHVSWFAACTYIYAGPAVVDCSDRGSAVIDPIAHGLKTGNANAGENTVHGYVFDDANHNGYDDDSGAAIDTDTGTIELLRETIWRDSFDASPEPRRKGQPLHLNAELSTANWDTGLFENTDATVKLQFRKAGQTKYRTVGSLHATNGIIDETIKAKTSGYYRLSYAGTETTAPSVSNVDYVKVLPRK
;
A
#
# COMPACT_ATOMS: atom_id res chain seq x y z
N MET A 1 -76.01 39.44 -46.89
CA MET A 1 -74.99 38.40 -47.15
C MET A 1 -73.66 38.92 -46.66
N ALA A 2 -72.99 38.09 -45.87
CA ALA A 2 -71.87 38.44 -44.99
C ALA A 2 -70.53 38.53 -45.71
N ALA A 3 -69.61 39.35 -45.19
CA ALA A 3 -68.17 39.09 -45.15
C ALA A 3 -67.50 40.14 -44.23
N GLY A 4 -67.27 39.80 -42.97
CA GLY A 4 -66.46 40.58 -42.04
C GLY A 4 -65.22 39.77 -41.67
N THR A 5 -64.06 40.25 -42.11
CA THR A 5 -62.75 39.62 -41.92
C THR A 5 -62.25 39.91 -40.50
N PHE A 6 -62.16 38.90 -39.64
CA PHE A 6 -61.46 38.99 -38.35
C PHE A 6 -60.06 38.37 -38.50
N GLY A 7 -59.02 39.20 -38.35
CA GLY A 7 -57.63 38.74 -38.28
C GLY A 7 -57.34 38.11 -36.92
N LEU A 8 -56.89 36.86 -36.90
CA LEU A 8 -56.39 36.18 -35.71
C LEU A 8 -55.05 36.77 -35.29
N ALA A 9 -54.97 37.28 -34.06
CA ALA A 9 -53.71 37.57 -33.39
C ALA A 9 -53.13 36.26 -32.82
N PHE A 10 -51.93 35.87 -33.28
CA PHE A 10 -51.16 34.78 -32.71
C PHE A 10 -50.54 35.23 -31.37
N LEU A 11 -51.03 34.70 -30.26
CA LEU A 11 -50.34 34.76 -28.97
C LEU A 11 -49.23 33.70 -28.98
N SER A 12 -47.97 34.11 -29.12
CA SER A 12 -46.83 33.22 -28.89
C SER A 12 -46.67 33.01 -27.38
N LEU A 13 -47.12 31.87 -26.86
CA LEU A 13 -46.67 31.41 -25.54
C LEU A 13 -45.19 31.04 -25.68
N ALA A 14 -44.32 31.91 -25.16
CA ALA A 14 -42.95 31.51 -24.85
C ALA A 14 -43.02 30.42 -23.79
N ALA A 15 -42.70 29.19 -24.17
CA ALA A 15 -42.45 28.13 -23.20
C ALA A 15 -41.33 28.61 -22.27
N PRO A 16 -41.42 28.35 -20.95
CA PRO A 16 -40.28 28.60 -20.08
C PRO A 16 -39.10 27.81 -20.65
N ALA A 17 -37.96 28.49 -20.78
CA ALA A 17 -36.69 27.85 -21.08
C ALA A 17 -36.60 26.61 -20.20
N GLY A 18 -36.47 25.44 -20.84
CA GLY A 18 -36.25 24.19 -20.11
C GLY A 18 -35.14 24.45 -19.12
N ALA A 19 -35.44 24.20 -17.84
CA ALA A 19 -34.43 24.19 -16.80
C ALA A 19 -33.25 23.40 -17.35
N ALA A 20 -32.07 24.01 -17.37
CA ALA A 20 -30.85 23.23 -17.48
C ALA A 20 -30.96 22.16 -16.39
N SER A 21 -30.95 20.90 -16.79
CA SER A 21 -30.82 19.80 -15.84
C SER A 21 -29.54 20.08 -15.05
N THR A 22 -29.66 20.47 -13.78
CA THR A 22 -28.54 20.38 -12.85
C THR A 22 -28.38 18.91 -12.50
N SER A 23 -27.92 18.12 -13.47
CA SER A 23 -27.43 16.77 -13.27
C SER A 23 -26.01 16.75 -13.81
N ALA A 24 -25.15 17.52 -13.14
CA ALA A 24 -23.73 17.24 -13.13
C ALA A 24 -23.49 16.58 -11.78
N ASP A 25 -23.18 15.29 -11.83
CA ASP A 25 -22.77 14.47 -10.70
C ASP A 25 -21.47 15.05 -10.12
N ASP A 26 -21.59 15.99 -9.18
CA ASP A 26 -20.48 16.79 -8.62
C ASP A 26 -19.76 16.02 -7.50
N CYS A 27 -19.44 14.75 -7.73
CA CYS A 27 -18.69 13.93 -6.79
C CYS A 27 -17.85 12.91 -7.56
N THR A 28 -16.53 13.04 -7.49
CA THR A 28 -15.60 12.19 -8.23
C THR A 28 -14.54 11.62 -7.29
N ILE A 29 -14.15 10.37 -7.51
CA ILE A 29 -13.00 9.74 -6.90
C ILE A 29 -11.75 10.31 -7.56
N THR A 30 -10.82 10.76 -6.74
CA THR A 30 -9.53 11.34 -7.19
C THR A 30 -8.34 10.50 -6.76
N ASP A 31 -8.49 9.65 -5.73
CA ASP A 31 -7.45 8.73 -5.28
C ASP A 31 -8.03 7.53 -4.52
N ILE A 32 -7.30 6.42 -4.55
CA ILE A 32 -7.54 5.24 -3.72
C ILE A 32 -6.23 4.91 -2.99
N THR A 33 -6.33 4.79 -1.67
CA THR A 33 -5.18 4.55 -0.78
C THR A 33 -5.33 3.22 -0.05
N PRO A 34 -4.20 2.57 0.32
CA PRO A 34 -2.82 2.98 0.05
C PRO A 34 -2.34 2.48 -1.31
N ARG A 35 -1.31 3.14 -1.86
CA ARG A 35 -0.66 2.72 -3.11
C ARG A 35 0.31 1.55 -2.92
N GLN A 36 0.68 1.23 -1.68
CA GLN A 36 1.61 0.14 -1.37
C GLN A 36 1.28 -0.47 0.00
N ALA A 37 1.44 -1.79 0.12
CA ALA A 37 1.40 -2.49 1.40
C ALA A 37 2.50 -3.55 1.48
N VAL A 38 3.25 -3.54 2.58
CA VAL A 38 4.25 -4.57 2.89
C VAL A 38 3.60 -5.64 3.75
N ILE A 39 3.59 -6.88 3.29
CA ILE A 39 2.97 -8.03 3.98
C ILE A 39 4.03 -9.09 4.30
N GLY A 40 4.03 -9.55 5.55
CA GLY A 40 4.94 -10.57 6.06
C GLY A 40 4.44 -11.98 5.78
N ILE A 41 4.81 -12.92 6.66
CA ILE A 41 4.30 -14.30 6.66
C ILE A 41 3.00 -14.47 7.45
N GLU A 42 2.48 -13.38 8.00
CA GLU A 42 1.18 -13.32 8.66
C GLU A 42 0.33 -12.27 7.95
N GLY A 43 -0.99 -12.47 7.94
CA GLY A 43 -1.93 -11.49 7.44
C GLY A 43 -1.77 -10.14 8.15
N LYS A 44 -1.78 -9.05 7.38
CA LYS A 44 -1.60 -7.69 7.91
C LYS A 44 -2.83 -6.84 7.68
N ARG A 45 -3.29 -6.18 8.73
CA ARG A 45 -4.33 -5.16 8.63
C ARG A 45 -3.81 -3.93 7.88
N VAL A 46 -4.45 -3.60 6.78
CA VAL A 46 -4.16 -2.46 5.91
C VAL A 46 -5.37 -1.53 5.93
N GLN A 47 -5.12 -0.25 6.17
CA GLN A 47 -6.14 0.80 6.13
C GLN A 47 -6.32 1.27 4.69
N PHE A 48 -7.55 1.23 4.19
CA PHE A 48 -7.92 1.77 2.88
C PHE A 48 -8.62 3.12 3.02
N GLY A 49 -8.68 3.85 1.91
CA GLY A 49 -9.42 5.09 1.81
C GLY A 49 -9.69 5.47 0.36
N VAL A 50 -10.83 6.10 0.12
CA VAL A 50 -11.17 6.74 -1.14
C VAL A 50 -11.14 8.24 -0.91
N VAL A 51 -10.42 8.98 -1.76
CA VAL A 51 -10.40 10.44 -1.75
C VAL A 51 -11.36 10.92 -2.82
N THR A 52 -12.26 11.81 -2.44
CA THR A 52 -13.26 12.33 -3.35
C THR A 52 -13.20 13.86 -3.43
N ASP A 53 -13.54 14.41 -4.59
CA ASP A 53 -13.84 15.81 -4.80
C ASP A 53 -15.34 15.92 -5.03
N CYS A 54 -16.07 16.36 -3.99
CA CYS A 54 -17.51 16.42 -4.00
C CYS A 54 -18.03 17.73 -3.40
N ASP A 55 -19.25 18.14 -3.78
CA ASP A 55 -19.97 19.16 -3.05
C ASP A 55 -20.12 18.74 -1.56
N GLY A 56 -19.69 19.60 -0.64
CA GLY A 56 -19.57 19.27 0.79
C GLY A 56 -20.90 19.08 1.54
N THR A 57 -22.00 18.89 0.81
CA THR A 57 -23.38 18.76 1.33
C THR A 57 -23.87 17.32 1.39
N ARG A 58 -23.11 16.35 0.85
CA ARG A 58 -23.49 14.93 0.78
C ARG A 58 -22.97 14.12 1.97
N ASP A 59 -23.75 13.14 2.42
CA ASP A 59 -23.28 12.11 3.35
C ASP A 59 -22.75 10.93 2.53
N LEU A 60 -21.45 10.93 2.28
CA LEU A 60 -20.82 9.97 1.39
C LEU A 60 -20.41 8.69 2.12
N LYS A 61 -20.71 7.55 1.50
CA LYS A 61 -20.16 6.24 1.85
C LYS A 61 -19.26 5.74 0.72
N TRP A 62 -18.31 4.88 1.04
CA TRP A 62 -17.38 4.36 0.05
C TRP A 62 -16.99 2.91 0.33
N GLN A 63 -16.56 2.23 -0.73
CA GLN A 63 -16.04 0.88 -0.70
C GLN A 63 -14.79 0.77 -1.58
N VAL A 64 -13.83 -0.07 -1.19
CA VAL A 64 -12.72 -0.51 -2.06
C VAL A 64 -12.77 -2.02 -2.23
N ALA A 65 -12.68 -2.51 -3.47
CA ALA A 65 -12.55 -3.92 -3.83
C ALA A 65 -11.23 -4.16 -4.60
N GLY A 66 -10.73 -5.40 -4.69
CA GLY A 66 -9.49 -5.72 -5.41
C GLY A 66 -9.59 -6.95 -6.32
N ASP A 67 -8.84 -6.96 -7.43
CA ASP A 67 -8.83 -8.02 -8.46
C ASP A 67 -8.07 -9.30 -8.08
N LEU A 68 -7.48 -9.32 -6.89
CA LEU A 68 -6.79 -10.48 -6.31
C LEU A 68 -7.71 -11.72 -6.18
N PHE A 69 -9.02 -11.58 -6.38
CA PHE A 69 -10.01 -12.66 -6.29
C PHE A 69 -11.00 -12.60 -7.47
N PRO A 70 -10.83 -13.39 -8.54
CA PRO A 70 -11.83 -13.43 -9.60
C PRO A 70 -13.07 -14.19 -9.12
N GLY A 71 -14.21 -13.49 -9.07
CA GLY A 71 -15.52 -14.12 -9.28
C GLY A 71 -16.20 -14.77 -8.08
N SER A 72 -16.19 -14.15 -6.90
CA SER A 72 -17.26 -14.44 -5.94
C SER A 72 -18.11 -13.20 -5.69
N PRO A 73 -19.41 -13.20 -6.04
CA PRO A 73 -20.34 -12.13 -5.68
C PRO A 73 -20.55 -12.00 -4.16
N HIS A 74 -19.82 -12.78 -3.34
CA HIS A 74 -19.95 -12.83 -1.88
C HIS A 74 -18.60 -12.76 -1.11
N VAL A 75 -17.46 -12.49 -1.77
CA VAL A 75 -16.19 -12.21 -1.06
C VAL A 75 -15.52 -10.95 -1.60
N SER A 76 -16.25 -9.84 -1.57
CA SER A 76 -15.67 -8.50 -1.73
C SER A 76 -15.04 -8.08 -0.41
N TRP A 77 -13.80 -7.61 -0.46
CA TRP A 77 -13.14 -6.97 0.68
C TRP A 77 -13.96 -5.72 1.01
N PHE A 78 -14.54 -5.69 2.21
CA PHE A 78 -15.30 -4.54 2.67
C PHE A 78 -14.35 -3.61 3.42
N ALA A 79 -13.91 -2.54 2.78
CA ALA A 79 -13.60 -1.30 3.49
C ALA A 79 -14.79 -0.37 3.26
N ALA A 80 -15.91 -0.66 3.92
CA ALA A 80 -16.97 0.31 4.14
C ALA A 80 -16.84 0.79 5.58
N CYS A 81 -16.83 2.09 5.80
CA CYS A 81 -17.19 2.59 7.12
C CYS A 81 -18.67 2.29 7.36
N THR A 82 -18.92 1.68 8.53
CA THR A 82 -20.19 1.40 9.24
C THR A 82 -21.05 0.19 8.81
N TYR A 83 -20.85 -0.97 9.48
CA TYR A 83 -21.95 -1.94 9.70
C TYR A 83 -21.73 -2.91 10.90
N ILE A 84 -22.82 -3.34 11.57
CA ILE A 84 -22.91 -4.48 12.52
C ILE A 84 -23.92 -5.49 11.95
N TYR A 85 -23.49 -6.64 11.39
CA TYR A 85 -24.39 -7.75 10.97
C TYR A 85 -24.10 -9.03 11.76
N ALA A 86 -25.16 -9.77 12.12
CA ALA A 86 -25.12 -11.05 12.81
C ALA A 86 -25.20 -12.22 11.80
N GLY A 87 -24.12 -12.97 11.67
CA GLY A 87 -24.01 -14.18 10.83
C GLY A 87 -22.66 -14.89 11.07
N PRO A 88 -22.49 -16.18 10.71
CA PRO A 88 -21.41 -17.02 11.21
C PRO A 88 -20.12 -16.85 10.40
N ALA A 89 -19.62 -15.61 10.35
CA ALA A 89 -18.25 -15.26 10.05
C ALA A 89 -18.00 -13.96 10.80
N VAL A 90 -17.12 -14.01 11.80
CA VAL A 90 -16.75 -12.82 12.59
C VAL A 90 -15.98 -11.88 11.65
N VAL A 91 -16.70 -10.92 11.05
CA VAL A 91 -16.10 -9.80 10.31
C VAL A 91 -16.33 -8.57 11.17
N ASP A 92 -15.30 -8.24 11.94
CA ASP A 92 -15.30 -7.10 12.83
C ASP A 92 -15.16 -5.80 12.02
N CYS A 93 -16.25 -5.02 11.96
CA CYS A 93 -16.28 -3.69 11.37
C CYS A 93 -15.89 -2.59 12.38
N SER A 94 -15.27 -2.93 13.52
CA SER A 94 -14.78 -1.97 14.50
C SER A 94 -13.57 -1.13 14.02
N ASP A 95 -12.94 -1.49 12.89
CA ASP A 95 -11.62 -1.00 12.51
C ASP A 95 -11.57 0.06 11.37
N ARG A 96 -12.62 0.87 11.19
CA ARG A 96 -12.60 2.17 10.46
C ARG A 96 -12.08 2.14 9.01
N GLY A 97 -12.44 1.16 8.19
CA GLY A 97 -12.03 1.09 6.77
C GLY A 97 -10.71 0.33 6.55
N SER A 98 -10.36 -0.59 7.44
CA SER A 98 -9.21 -1.48 7.28
C SER A 98 -9.61 -2.93 7.00
N ALA A 99 -8.77 -3.66 6.26
CA ALA A 99 -8.94 -5.07 5.97
C ALA A 99 -7.61 -5.84 6.13
N VAL A 100 -7.67 -7.11 6.51
CA VAL A 100 -6.48 -7.95 6.73
C VAL A 100 -6.06 -8.63 5.45
N ILE A 101 -5.00 -8.12 4.79
CA ILE A 101 -4.42 -8.77 3.61
C ILE A 101 -3.61 -9.98 4.05
N ASP A 102 -4.08 -11.17 3.70
CA ASP A 102 -3.41 -12.44 3.97
C ASP A 102 -3.20 -13.23 2.66
N PRO A 103 -1.99 -13.18 2.07
CA PRO A 103 -1.67 -13.89 0.84
C PRO A 103 -1.41 -15.39 1.06
N ILE A 104 -1.37 -15.87 2.31
CA ILE A 104 -1.13 -17.29 2.66
C ILE A 104 -2.46 -18.00 2.92
N ALA A 105 -3.48 -17.32 3.43
CA ALA A 105 -4.79 -17.89 3.73
C ALA A 105 -5.45 -18.55 2.52
N HIS A 106 -6.02 -19.74 2.72
CA HIS A 106 -6.58 -20.59 1.66
C HIS A 106 -7.75 -19.91 0.90
N GLY A 107 -7.49 -19.53 -0.35
CA GLY A 107 -8.45 -18.95 -1.30
C GLY A 107 -8.07 -19.22 -2.76
N LEU A 108 -8.77 -18.60 -3.73
CA LEU A 108 -8.59 -18.84 -5.17
C LEU A 108 -7.26 -18.29 -5.75
N LYS A 109 -6.62 -17.32 -5.09
CA LYS A 109 -5.24 -16.88 -5.38
C LYS A 109 -4.47 -16.72 -4.07
N THR A 110 -3.41 -17.50 -3.93
CA THR A 110 -2.50 -17.46 -2.77
C THR A 110 -1.06 -17.45 -3.26
N GLY A 111 -0.16 -17.04 -2.39
CA GLY A 111 1.26 -17.17 -2.66
C GLY A 111 1.91 -15.97 -3.36
N ASN A 112 3.17 -16.16 -3.77
CA ASN A 112 4.04 -15.09 -4.23
C ASN A 112 3.54 -14.41 -5.52
N ALA A 113 2.65 -15.05 -6.28
CA ALA A 113 2.04 -14.48 -7.49
C ALA A 113 1.19 -13.23 -7.22
N ASN A 114 0.79 -13.00 -5.96
CA ASN A 114 0.07 -11.79 -5.55
C ASN A 114 1.00 -10.59 -5.33
N ALA A 115 2.33 -10.78 -5.34
CA ALA A 115 3.28 -9.69 -5.12
C ALA A 115 3.42 -8.80 -6.36
N GLY A 116 3.60 -7.50 -6.14
CA GLY A 116 3.64 -6.49 -7.18
C GLY A 116 2.33 -5.73 -7.32
N GLU A 117 2.13 -5.12 -8.50
CA GLU A 117 0.98 -4.27 -8.77
C GLU A 117 -0.32 -5.08 -8.87
N ASN A 118 -1.34 -4.64 -8.13
CA ASN A 118 -2.67 -5.21 -8.12
C ASN A 118 -3.72 -4.12 -8.33
N THR A 119 -4.73 -4.40 -9.14
CA THR A 119 -5.85 -3.50 -9.36
C THR A 119 -6.78 -3.45 -8.16
N VAL A 120 -7.24 -2.24 -7.82
CA VAL A 120 -8.32 -1.99 -6.86
C VAL A 120 -9.40 -1.12 -7.50
N HIS A 121 -10.63 -1.26 -7.05
CA HIS A 121 -11.80 -0.54 -7.53
C HIS A 121 -12.41 0.21 -6.36
N GLY A 122 -12.55 1.53 -6.50
CA GLY A 122 -13.22 2.40 -5.56
C GLY A 122 -14.66 2.63 -6.01
N TYR A 123 -15.57 2.65 -5.05
CA TYR A 123 -16.98 2.94 -5.26
C TYR A 123 -17.40 3.98 -4.21
N VAL A 124 -18.14 5.00 -4.63
CA VAL A 124 -18.73 6.00 -3.74
C VAL A 124 -20.23 5.96 -3.88
N PHE A 125 -20.93 6.08 -2.76
CA PHE A 125 -22.38 6.02 -2.64
C PHE A 125 -22.88 7.24 -1.86
N ASP A 126 -24.08 7.70 -2.16
CA ASP A 126 -24.76 8.77 -1.41
C ASP A 126 -25.72 8.12 -0.41
N ASP A 127 -25.52 8.36 0.89
CA ASP A 127 -26.43 7.97 1.96
C ASP A 127 -27.46 9.09 2.15
N ALA A 128 -28.36 9.20 1.18
CA ALA A 128 -29.32 10.30 1.10
C ALA A 128 -30.28 10.30 2.30
N ASN A 129 -30.59 9.12 2.84
CA ASN A 129 -31.47 8.96 3.99
C ASN A 129 -30.77 9.15 5.36
N HIS A 130 -29.44 9.31 5.37
CA HIS A 130 -28.58 9.51 6.54
C HIS A 130 -28.75 8.42 7.62
N ASN A 131 -29.10 7.19 7.23
CA ASN A 131 -29.29 6.08 8.15
C ASN A 131 -27.97 5.34 8.46
N GLY A 132 -26.88 5.73 7.81
CA GLY A 132 -25.56 5.13 7.94
C GLY A 132 -25.35 3.90 7.06
N TYR A 133 -26.27 3.62 6.12
CA TYR A 133 -26.27 2.47 5.22
C TYR A 133 -26.38 2.93 3.76
N ASP A 134 -25.72 2.19 2.87
CA ASP A 134 -25.99 2.25 1.42
C ASP A 134 -27.16 1.31 1.10
N ASP A 135 -28.35 1.62 1.61
CA ASP A 135 -29.59 0.91 1.29
C ASP A 135 -30.50 1.71 0.35
N ASP A 136 -30.04 2.89 -0.06
CA ASP A 136 -30.72 3.80 -0.98
C ASP A 136 -30.71 3.28 -2.44
N SER A 137 -30.72 1.97 -2.67
CA SER A 137 -31.06 1.30 -3.95
C SER A 137 -30.37 1.85 -5.22
N GLY A 138 -29.28 2.60 -5.06
CA GLY A 138 -28.62 3.36 -6.12
C GLY A 138 -27.42 2.62 -6.66
N ALA A 139 -27.09 2.86 -7.94
CA ALA A 139 -25.75 2.59 -8.42
C ALA A 139 -24.76 3.54 -7.71
N ALA A 140 -23.49 3.15 -7.60
CA ALA A 140 -22.44 4.04 -7.12
C ALA A 140 -22.51 5.39 -7.87
N ILE A 141 -22.41 6.50 -7.13
CA ILE A 141 -22.41 7.84 -7.71
C ILE A 141 -21.12 8.13 -8.47
N ASP A 142 -20.03 7.44 -8.10
CA ASP A 142 -18.82 7.36 -8.89
C ASP A 142 -18.07 6.06 -8.64
N THR A 143 -17.33 5.62 -9.66
CA THR A 143 -16.46 4.44 -9.61
C THR A 143 -15.14 4.72 -10.29
N ASP A 144 -14.04 4.31 -9.69
CA ASP A 144 -12.71 4.48 -10.26
C ASP A 144 -11.81 3.28 -9.99
N THR A 145 -10.77 3.14 -10.80
CA THR A 145 -9.79 2.06 -10.71
C THR A 145 -8.44 2.61 -10.27
N GLY A 146 -7.93 2.07 -9.16
CA GLY A 146 -6.60 2.35 -8.65
C GLY A 146 -5.69 1.12 -8.71
N THR A 147 -4.48 1.29 -8.22
CA THR A 147 -3.52 0.19 -8.03
C THR A 147 -2.92 0.24 -6.63
N ILE A 148 -2.61 -0.95 -6.12
CA ILE A 148 -1.85 -1.18 -4.90
C ILE A 148 -0.69 -2.14 -5.19
N GLU A 149 0.52 -1.75 -4.79
CA GLU A 149 1.69 -2.61 -4.85
C GLU A 149 1.80 -3.45 -3.56
N LEU A 150 1.68 -4.77 -3.67
CA LEU A 150 1.89 -5.69 -2.56
C LEU A 150 3.34 -6.15 -2.53
N LEU A 151 4.08 -5.71 -1.51
CA LEU A 151 5.48 -6.08 -1.32
C LEU A 151 5.63 -7.16 -0.26
N ARG A 152 6.43 -8.17 -0.57
CA ARG A 152 6.83 -9.18 0.42
C ARG A 152 7.81 -8.57 1.40
N GLU A 153 7.55 -8.74 2.70
CA GLU A 153 8.43 -8.22 3.74
C GLU A 153 9.84 -8.83 3.64
N THR A 154 10.87 -7.99 3.77
CA THR A 154 12.26 -8.45 3.83
C THR A 154 12.87 -8.11 5.19
N ILE A 155 13.44 -9.11 5.84
CA ILE A 155 14.01 -9.04 7.19
C ILE A 155 15.50 -9.41 7.20
N TRP A 156 16.19 -8.92 8.23
CA TRP A 156 17.53 -9.37 8.59
C TRP A 156 17.41 -10.31 9.79
N ARG A 157 17.65 -11.61 9.60
CA ARG A 157 17.42 -12.64 10.64
C ARG A 157 18.37 -12.50 11.82
N ASP A 158 19.64 -12.26 11.52
CA ASP A 158 20.67 -11.98 12.50
C ASP A 158 21.01 -10.50 12.56
N SER A 159 21.55 -10.07 13.70
CA SER A 159 22.13 -8.73 13.81
C SER A 159 23.36 -8.67 12.92
N PHE A 160 23.37 -7.71 12.00
CA PHE A 160 24.56 -7.36 11.24
C PHE A 160 25.74 -7.11 12.20
N ASP A 161 26.85 -7.80 11.98
CA ASP A 161 28.06 -7.72 12.80
C ASP A 161 29.28 -7.40 11.93
N ALA A 162 30.14 -6.51 12.42
CA ALA A 162 31.39 -6.14 11.78
C ALA A 162 32.59 -6.40 12.72
N SER A 163 33.13 -7.61 12.72
CA SER A 163 34.10 -8.09 13.70
C SER A 163 35.48 -8.44 13.08
N PRO A 164 36.57 -8.57 13.86
CA PRO A 164 36.68 -8.41 15.30
C PRO A 164 36.92 -6.97 15.75
N GLU A 165 36.50 -6.69 16.97
CA GLU A 165 36.60 -5.39 17.60
C GLU A 165 37.32 -5.41 18.96
N PRO A 166 38.12 -4.38 19.30
CA PRO A 166 38.53 -3.26 18.45
C PRO A 166 39.53 -3.70 17.37
N ARG A 167 39.55 -3.01 16.23
CA ARG A 167 40.43 -3.34 15.09
C ARG A 167 41.48 -2.28 14.81
N ARG A 168 42.70 -2.67 14.41
CA ARG A 168 43.71 -1.68 13.98
C ARG A 168 43.39 -1.11 12.60
N LYS A 169 43.71 0.16 12.39
CA LYS A 169 43.51 0.85 11.12
C LYS A 169 44.18 0.13 9.93
N GLY A 170 43.37 -0.17 8.92
CA GLY A 170 43.74 -0.83 7.67
C GLY A 170 43.73 -2.35 7.76
N GLN A 171 43.39 -2.93 8.91
CA GLN A 171 43.26 -4.38 9.05
C GLN A 171 41.89 -4.87 8.56
N PRO A 172 41.79 -6.17 8.20
CA PRO A 172 40.54 -6.82 7.84
C PRO A 172 39.48 -6.68 8.93
N LEU A 173 38.24 -6.56 8.49
CA LEU A 173 37.01 -6.55 9.25
C LEU A 173 36.00 -7.41 8.49
N HIS A 174 35.52 -8.46 9.11
CA HIS A 174 34.54 -9.41 8.58
C HIS A 174 33.15 -8.85 8.82
N LEU A 175 32.31 -8.92 7.80
CA LEU A 175 30.93 -8.46 7.81
C LEU A 175 30.05 -9.70 7.71
N ASN A 176 29.17 -9.90 8.69
CA ASN A 176 28.23 -11.01 8.69
C ASN A 176 26.78 -10.49 8.78
N ALA A 177 25.90 -11.04 7.94
CA ALA A 177 24.45 -10.83 8.03
C ALA A 177 23.69 -11.88 7.21
N GLU A 178 22.40 -12.06 7.53
CA GLU A 178 21.48 -12.91 6.78
C GLU A 178 20.20 -12.15 6.40
N LEU A 179 19.89 -12.11 5.10
CA LEU A 179 18.72 -11.48 4.51
C LEU A 179 17.69 -12.54 4.08
N SER A 180 16.45 -12.37 4.53
CA SER A 180 15.34 -13.23 4.12
C SER A 180 14.12 -12.42 3.71
N THR A 181 13.31 -12.94 2.81
CA THR A 181 12.05 -12.35 2.35
C THR A 181 10.90 -13.30 2.64
N ALA A 182 9.73 -12.76 2.99
CA ALA A 182 8.52 -13.54 3.17
C ALA A 182 8.22 -14.32 1.88
N ASN A 183 8.08 -15.63 2.00
CA ASN A 183 7.60 -16.51 0.95
C ASN A 183 6.16 -16.90 1.32
N TRP A 184 5.20 -16.36 0.57
CA TRP A 184 3.78 -16.63 0.81
C TRP A 184 3.35 -18.01 0.29
N ASP A 185 4.12 -18.64 -0.59
CA ASP A 185 3.85 -20.02 -1.03
C ASP A 185 4.15 -21.02 0.09
N THR A 186 5.17 -20.74 0.91
CA THR A 186 5.62 -21.63 2.00
C THR A 186 5.20 -21.16 3.39
N GLY A 187 4.75 -19.92 3.52
CA GLY A 187 4.42 -19.31 4.81
C GLY A 187 5.63 -19.05 5.70
N LEU A 188 6.83 -18.98 5.11
CA LEU A 188 8.11 -18.84 5.82
C LEU A 188 8.92 -17.68 5.27
N PHE A 189 9.81 -17.12 6.08
CA PHE A 189 10.87 -16.27 5.55
C PHE A 189 11.94 -17.15 4.89
N GLU A 190 12.30 -16.85 3.65
CA GLU A 190 13.32 -17.60 2.93
C GLU A 190 14.48 -16.71 2.50
N ASN A 191 15.66 -17.30 2.43
CA ASN A 191 16.88 -16.57 2.12
C ASN A 191 16.81 -15.93 0.74
N THR A 192 17.30 -14.70 0.66
CA THR A 192 17.13 -13.86 -0.52
C THR A 192 18.48 -13.48 -1.12
N ASP A 193 18.69 -13.87 -2.37
CA ASP A 193 19.80 -13.36 -3.16
C ASP A 193 19.56 -11.90 -3.51
N ALA A 194 20.49 -11.03 -3.14
CA ALA A 194 20.33 -9.60 -3.31
C ALA A 194 21.66 -8.86 -3.40
N THR A 195 21.64 -7.73 -4.10
CA THR A 195 22.68 -6.72 -3.93
C THR A 195 22.25 -5.74 -2.85
N VAL A 196 23.11 -5.53 -1.85
CA VAL A 196 22.86 -4.59 -0.75
C VAL A 196 23.93 -3.51 -0.70
N LYS A 197 23.60 -2.35 -0.14
CA LYS A 197 24.54 -1.24 0.06
C LYS A 197 25.15 -1.32 1.45
N LEU A 198 26.48 -1.35 1.52
CA LEU A 198 27.21 -1.13 2.76
C LEU A 198 27.26 0.37 3.03
N GLN A 199 26.67 0.79 4.15
CA GLN A 199 26.64 2.17 4.58
C GLN A 199 27.49 2.38 5.82
N PHE A 200 28.24 3.48 5.84
CA PHE A 200 29.08 3.87 6.96
C PHE A 200 28.77 5.29 7.43
N ARG A 201 28.76 5.49 8.73
CA ARG A 201 28.69 6.79 9.39
C ARG A 201 29.86 6.92 10.36
N LYS A 202 30.78 7.84 10.10
CA LYS A 202 31.92 8.10 10.99
C LYS A 202 31.45 8.51 12.39
N ALA A 203 32.16 8.08 13.44
CA ALA A 203 31.87 8.51 14.81
C ALA A 203 31.86 10.05 14.93
N GLY A 204 30.87 10.60 15.62
CA GLY A 204 30.64 12.05 15.72
C GLY A 204 29.95 12.69 14.49
N GLN A 205 29.59 11.91 13.47
CA GLN A 205 28.77 12.37 12.33
C GLN A 205 27.35 11.83 12.43
N THR A 206 26.41 12.51 11.78
CA THR A 206 24.98 12.13 11.80
C THR A 206 24.52 11.40 10.54
N LYS A 207 25.22 11.57 9.41
CA LYS A 207 24.80 11.05 8.11
C LYS A 207 25.55 9.78 7.69
N TYR A 208 24.81 8.76 7.27
CA TYR A 208 25.36 7.58 6.59
C TYR A 208 25.73 7.89 5.14
N ARG A 209 26.79 7.25 4.66
CA ARG A 209 27.23 7.27 3.26
C ARG A 209 27.41 5.84 2.77
N THR A 210 27.00 5.57 1.54
CA THR A 210 27.33 4.29 0.89
C THR A 210 28.82 4.23 0.64
N VAL A 211 29.47 3.18 1.14
CA VAL A 211 30.92 2.94 1.00
C VAL A 211 31.24 1.69 0.18
N GLY A 212 30.21 0.94 -0.21
CA GLY A 212 30.33 -0.20 -1.10
C GLY A 212 28.97 -0.86 -1.37
N SER A 213 29.00 -1.88 -2.22
CA SER A 213 27.90 -2.81 -2.45
C SER A 213 28.40 -4.22 -2.16
N LEU A 214 27.56 -5.03 -1.52
CA LEU A 214 27.82 -6.43 -1.20
C LEU A 214 26.73 -7.29 -1.83
N HIS A 215 27.02 -8.57 -2.02
CA HIS A 215 26.06 -9.54 -2.51
C HIS A 215 25.69 -10.50 -1.38
N ALA A 216 24.40 -10.62 -1.09
CA ALA A 216 23.86 -11.72 -0.31
C ALA A 216 23.74 -12.92 -1.25
N THR A 217 24.41 -14.02 -0.92
CA THR A 217 24.36 -15.29 -1.65
C THR A 217 23.74 -16.34 -0.74
N ASN A 218 22.65 -16.96 -1.20
CA ASN A 218 21.72 -17.71 -0.37
C ASN A 218 21.33 -16.92 0.90
N GLY A 219 21.04 -15.62 0.75
CA GLY A 219 20.73 -14.71 1.86
C GLY A 219 21.93 -14.32 2.74
N ILE A 220 23.07 -14.99 2.63
CA ILE A 220 24.22 -14.79 3.51
C ILE A 220 25.17 -13.74 2.93
N ILE A 221 25.61 -12.83 3.80
CA ILE A 221 26.72 -11.91 3.54
C ILE A 221 27.86 -12.33 4.46
N ASP A 222 28.97 -12.72 3.86
CA ASP A 222 30.24 -12.99 4.53
C ASP A 222 31.35 -12.32 3.72
N GLU A 223 31.64 -11.07 4.06
CA GLU A 223 32.50 -10.20 3.26
C GLU A 223 33.59 -9.57 4.11
N THR A 224 34.74 -9.29 3.51
CA THR A 224 35.88 -8.68 4.22
C THR A 224 36.18 -7.29 3.71
N ILE A 225 36.06 -6.30 4.58
CA ILE A 225 36.48 -4.92 4.32
C ILE A 225 37.71 -4.54 5.14
N LYS A 226 38.22 -3.32 4.95
CA LYS A 226 39.31 -2.76 5.78
C LYS A 226 38.79 -1.66 6.69
N ALA A 227 38.99 -1.81 8.00
CA ALA A 227 38.60 -0.81 8.99
C ALA A 227 39.50 0.44 8.89
N LYS A 228 38.94 1.61 8.54
CA LYS A 228 39.74 2.84 8.32
C LYS A 228 39.67 3.83 9.49
N THR A 229 38.51 3.96 10.12
CA THR A 229 38.22 4.89 11.20
C THR A 229 37.02 4.40 11.98
N SER A 230 36.88 4.80 13.25
CA SER A 230 35.76 4.38 14.07
C SER A 230 34.45 4.97 13.58
N GLY A 231 33.38 4.20 13.69
CA GLY A 231 32.05 4.62 13.26
C GLY A 231 31.08 3.46 13.18
N TYR A 232 29.95 3.70 12.52
CA TYR A 232 28.81 2.81 12.50
C TYR A 232 28.61 2.26 11.10
N TYR A 233 28.48 0.94 10.97
CA TYR A 233 28.13 0.27 9.73
C TYR A 233 26.68 -0.23 9.78
N ARG A 234 26.05 -0.31 8.62
CA ARG A 234 24.78 -1.01 8.39
C ARG A 234 24.67 -1.43 6.94
N LEU A 235 23.79 -2.37 6.66
CA LEU A 235 23.42 -2.81 5.33
C LEU A 235 22.05 -2.24 4.97
N SER A 236 21.89 -1.88 3.70
CA SER A 236 20.62 -1.36 3.16
C SER A 236 20.28 -2.13 1.90
N TYR A 237 19.20 -2.91 1.98
CA TYR A 237 18.55 -3.54 0.85
C TYR A 237 17.49 -2.59 0.29
N ALA A 238 17.45 -2.45 -1.03
CA ALA A 238 16.57 -1.49 -1.71
C ALA A 238 15.17 -2.04 -2.00
N GLY A 239 14.93 -3.34 -1.82
CA GLY A 239 13.72 -3.99 -2.33
C GLY A 239 13.74 -4.18 -3.84
N THR A 240 12.62 -4.69 -4.36
CA THR A 240 12.29 -4.81 -5.78
C THR A 240 10.82 -4.40 -5.96
N GLU A 241 10.28 -4.55 -7.16
CA GLU A 241 8.84 -4.41 -7.44
C GLU A 241 7.96 -5.42 -6.67
N THR A 242 8.56 -6.43 -6.03
CA THR A 242 7.82 -7.48 -5.29
C THR A 242 8.34 -7.71 -3.87
N THR A 243 9.38 -6.99 -3.43
CA THR A 243 9.97 -7.13 -2.09
C THR A 243 10.23 -5.77 -1.45
N ALA A 244 10.02 -5.68 -0.15
CA ALA A 244 10.13 -4.43 0.58
C ALA A 244 11.59 -4.02 0.82
N PRO A 245 11.92 -2.72 0.77
CA PRO A 245 13.22 -2.23 1.23
C PRO A 245 13.41 -2.51 2.73
N SER A 246 14.65 -2.81 3.12
CA SER A 246 14.98 -3.15 4.51
C SER A 246 16.38 -2.69 4.89
N VAL A 247 16.56 -2.22 6.12
CA VAL A 247 17.84 -1.75 6.64
C VAL A 247 18.21 -2.58 7.86
N SER A 248 19.43 -3.10 7.88
CA SER A 248 19.90 -3.93 8.98
C SER A 248 20.04 -3.13 10.28
N ASN A 249 20.22 -3.86 11.38
CA ASN A 249 20.78 -3.29 12.60
C ASN A 249 22.12 -2.61 12.32
N VAL A 250 22.47 -1.68 13.22
CA VAL A 250 23.69 -0.89 13.15
C VAL A 250 24.73 -1.52 14.06
N ASP A 251 25.96 -1.62 13.56
CA ASP A 251 27.10 -2.05 14.37
C ASP A 251 28.15 -0.93 14.49
N TYR A 252 28.76 -0.78 15.68
CA TYR A 252 29.75 0.25 15.94
C TYR A 252 31.15 -0.35 16.01
N VAL A 253 31.99 0.06 15.04
CA VAL A 253 33.36 -0.40 14.90
C VAL A 253 34.35 0.54 15.56
N LYS A 254 35.05 0.06 16.60
CA LYS A 254 36.17 0.78 17.22
C LYS A 254 37.49 0.53 16.48
N VAL A 255 38.06 1.58 15.89
CA VAL A 255 39.35 1.51 15.20
C VAL A 255 40.50 2.13 16.00
N LEU A 256 41.55 1.35 16.22
CA LEU A 256 42.80 1.79 16.86
C LEU A 256 43.79 2.36 15.83
N PRO A 257 44.67 3.30 16.24
CA PRO A 257 45.77 3.77 15.40
C PRO A 257 46.66 2.65 14.86
N ARG A 258 47.41 2.94 13.78
CA ARG A 258 48.50 2.05 13.37
C ARG A 258 49.58 2.06 14.45
N LYS A 259 50.19 0.91 14.71
CA LYS A 259 51.47 0.84 15.43
C LYS A 259 52.56 1.41 14.56
#